data_AF-A0AA97B0M3-F1
#
_entry.id   AF-A0AA97B0M3-F1
#
_cell.length_a   1.000
_cell.length_b   1.000
_cell.length_c   1.000
_cell.angle_alpha   90.00
_cell.angle_beta   90.00
_cell.angle_gamma   90.00
#
_symmetry.space_group_name_H-M   'P 1'
#
loop_
_entity.id
_entity.type
_entity.pdbx_description
1 polymer ?
#
loop_
_entity_poly.entity_id
_entity_poly.type
_entity_poly.pdbx_seq_one_letter_code
_entity_poly.pdbx_strand_id
1 'polypeptide(L)'
;MRPALPERLRRILDTVASFVVAHAGPLGAAGVGLLAFLAIYGPAALNPTRLSWLIRDDFSQHLLGWLFFRNEPLRFPLGAIDGYLHPLGTTLGYMDAIPWVALLLRPFSSLLPADFQYIGPWMCLCLVLQGASSAWVARRMGATVPQQWLVGALLVLSPTLLARMSMAHEALCAHWAIVLLVGLNLIPQRDAREAKQALGIALALCVFAAGVHPVITAMVLPLALALCMRTALERRLPWRWPCWAPW
;
A
#
# COMPACT_ATOMS: atom_id res chain seq x y z
N MET A 1 4.16 48.28 -7.10
CA MET A 1 5.34 47.43 -7.36
C MET A 1 5.14 46.09 -6.68
N ARG A 2 5.01 44.98 -7.42
CA ARG A 2 5.02 43.64 -6.81
C ARG A 2 6.47 43.34 -6.39
N PRO A 3 6.77 42.97 -5.14
CA PRO A 3 8.13 42.64 -4.74
C PRO A 3 8.64 41.46 -5.58
N ALA A 4 9.82 41.62 -6.18
CA ALA A 4 10.44 40.56 -6.95
C ALA A 4 10.77 39.40 -6.00
N LEU A 5 10.17 38.23 -6.25
CA LEU A 5 10.45 37.02 -5.48
C LEU A 5 11.97 36.72 -5.48
N PRO A 6 12.56 36.31 -4.34
CA PRO A 6 13.95 35.89 -4.29
C PRO A 6 14.24 34.78 -5.30
N GLU A 7 15.39 34.83 -5.97
CA GLU A 7 15.75 33.90 -7.04
C GLU A 7 15.76 32.43 -6.59
N ARG A 8 16.10 32.18 -5.31
CA ARG A 8 16.00 30.86 -4.69
C ARG A 8 14.56 30.36 -4.64
N LEU A 9 13.60 31.23 -4.33
CA LEU A 9 12.18 30.87 -4.26
C LEU A 9 11.60 30.62 -5.65
N ARG A 10 12.01 31.38 -6.68
CA ARG A 10 11.64 31.10 -8.08
C ARG A 10 12.10 29.72 -8.52
N ARG A 11 13.38 29.38 -8.30
CA ARG A 11 13.92 28.04 -8.63
C ARG A 11 13.15 26.91 -7.95
N ILE A 12 12.78 27.08 -6.68
CA ILE A 12 11.97 26.09 -5.95
C ILE A 12 10.59 25.95 -6.61
N LEU A 13 9.91 27.05 -6.90
CA LEU A 13 8.59 27.03 -7.53
C LEU A 13 8.62 26.40 -8.93
N ASP A 14 9.63 26.71 -9.75
CA ASP A 14 9.78 26.12 -11.09
C ASP A 14 10.04 24.61 -11.01
N THR A 15 10.86 24.18 -10.04
CA THR A 15 11.12 22.76 -9.79
C THR A 15 9.85 22.03 -9.36
N VAL A 16 9.09 22.61 -8.43
CA VAL A 16 7.81 22.04 -7.97
C VAL A 16 6.79 22.00 -9.11
N ALA A 17 6.65 23.06 -9.89
CA ALA A 17 5.74 23.12 -11.02
C ALA A 17 6.09 22.06 -12.08
N SER A 18 7.37 21.93 -12.43
CA SER A 18 7.82 20.92 -13.39
C SER A 18 7.55 19.50 -12.90
N PHE A 19 7.75 19.23 -11.60
CA PHE A 19 7.44 17.95 -10.99
C PHE A 19 5.95 17.65 -11.04
N VAL A 20 5.09 18.62 -10.68
CA VAL A 20 3.63 18.47 -10.70
C VAL A 20 3.14 18.20 -12.11
N VAL A 21 3.62 18.94 -13.11
CA VAL A 21 3.24 18.73 -14.52
C VAL A 21 3.67 17.34 -14.99
N ALA A 22 4.89 16.91 -14.66
CA ALA A 22 5.40 15.59 -15.02
C ALA A 22 4.64 14.42 -14.35
N HIS A 23 4.00 14.67 -13.20
CA HIS A 23 3.27 13.67 -12.41
C HIS A 23 1.77 13.97 -12.30
N ALA A 24 1.23 14.83 -13.16
CA ALA A 24 -0.17 15.27 -13.09
C ALA A 24 -1.16 14.09 -13.18
N GLY A 25 -0.82 13.07 -13.99
CA GLY A 25 -1.59 11.83 -14.09
C GLY A 25 -1.69 11.07 -12.75
N PRO A 26 -0.58 10.54 -12.21
CA PRO A 26 -0.59 9.84 -10.92
C PRO A 26 -1.11 10.69 -9.75
N LEU A 27 -0.77 11.98 -9.69
CA LEU A 27 -1.23 12.88 -8.63
C LEU A 27 -2.74 13.13 -8.69
N GLY A 28 -3.30 13.32 -9.89
CA GLY A 28 -4.75 13.47 -10.06
C GLY A 28 -5.51 12.20 -9.70
N ALA A 29 -5.01 11.02 -10.12
CA ALA A 29 -5.62 9.75 -9.75
C ALA A 29 -5.50 9.44 -8.24
N ALA A 30 -4.39 9.81 -7.61
CA ALA A 30 -4.24 9.79 -6.15
C ALA A 30 -5.30 10.69 -5.46
N GLY A 31 -5.53 11.88 -6.02
CA GLY A 31 -6.58 12.79 -5.58
C GLY A 31 -7.98 12.18 -5.69
N VAL A 32 -8.27 11.43 -6.76
CA VAL A 32 -9.54 10.67 -6.87
C VAL A 32 -9.69 9.66 -5.73
N GLY A 33 -8.62 8.95 -5.37
CA GLY A 33 -8.61 8.04 -4.21
C GLY A 33 -8.92 8.73 -2.89
N LEU A 34 -8.30 9.90 -2.64
CA LEU A 34 -8.59 10.72 -1.47
C LEU A 34 -10.05 11.20 -1.44
N LEU A 35 -10.55 11.73 -2.57
CA LEU A 35 -11.93 12.20 -2.68
C LEU A 35 -12.94 11.07 -2.49
N ALA A 36 -12.66 9.87 -3.02
CA ALA A 36 -13.49 8.69 -2.81
C ALA A 36 -13.54 8.30 -1.33
N PHE A 37 -12.38 8.29 -0.64
CA PHE A 37 -12.35 8.02 0.81
C PHE A 37 -13.20 9.03 1.58
N LEU A 38 -13.02 10.32 1.31
CA LEU A 38 -13.77 11.40 1.97
C LEU A 38 -15.27 11.31 1.68
N ALA A 39 -15.67 10.89 0.48
CA ALA A 39 -17.07 10.69 0.12
C ALA A 39 -17.71 9.49 0.85
N ILE A 40 -16.95 8.41 1.06
CA ILE A 40 -17.47 7.17 1.66
C ILE A 40 -17.46 7.21 3.19
N TYR A 41 -16.36 7.66 3.80
CA TYR A 41 -16.15 7.62 5.25
C TYR A 41 -16.19 8.99 5.92
N GLY A 42 -16.07 10.07 5.16
CA GLY A 42 -15.96 11.43 5.69
C GLY A 42 -14.58 11.75 6.27
N PRO A 43 -14.28 13.05 6.48
CA PRO A 43 -13.00 13.48 7.05
C PRO A 43 -12.82 13.06 8.52
N ALA A 44 -13.92 12.81 9.25
CA ALA A 44 -13.86 12.38 10.63
C ALA A 44 -13.17 11.02 10.81
N ALA A 45 -13.23 10.14 9.80
CA ALA A 45 -12.56 8.84 9.83
C ALA A 45 -11.02 8.94 9.78
N LEU A 46 -10.47 10.05 9.27
CA LEU A 46 -9.03 10.32 9.30
C LEU A 46 -8.53 10.77 10.67
N ASN A 47 -9.43 11.24 11.54
CA ASN A 47 -9.03 11.69 12.86
C ASN A 47 -8.65 10.45 13.72
N PRO A 48 -7.40 10.37 14.18
CA PRO A 48 -6.92 9.20 14.92
C PRO A 48 -7.61 9.03 16.28
N THR A 49 -8.35 10.00 16.81
CA THR A 49 -9.08 9.86 18.09
C THR A 49 -10.58 9.57 17.91
N ARG A 50 -11.07 9.48 16.66
CA ARG A 50 -12.48 9.21 16.37
C ARG A 50 -12.71 7.72 16.20
N LEU A 51 -13.06 7.04 17.30
CA LEU A 51 -13.33 5.61 17.32
C LEU A 51 -14.77 5.24 16.94
N SER A 52 -15.73 6.15 17.06
CA SER A 52 -17.17 5.83 17.00
C SER A 52 -17.62 5.12 15.71
N TRP A 53 -16.97 5.40 14.58
CA TRP A 53 -17.31 4.78 13.29
C TRP A 53 -16.71 3.37 13.11
N LEU A 54 -15.73 3.00 13.94
CA LEU A 54 -15.10 1.67 13.99
C LEU A 54 -15.85 0.70 14.91
N ILE A 55 -16.79 1.20 15.73
CA ILE A 55 -17.58 0.36 16.66
C ILE A 55 -18.74 -0.30 15.91
N ARG A 56 -18.40 -1.17 14.96
CA ARG A 56 -19.30 -2.05 14.20
C ARG A 56 -18.48 -3.14 13.54
N ASP A 57 -19.14 -4.26 13.22
CA ASP A 57 -18.55 -5.37 12.45
C ASP A 57 -17.15 -5.75 12.97
N ASP A 58 -16.27 -6.21 12.07
CA ASP A 58 -14.91 -6.65 12.41
C ASP A 58 -13.95 -5.48 12.73
N PHE A 59 -14.30 -4.23 12.36
CA PHE A 59 -13.48 -3.05 12.70
C PHE A 59 -13.23 -2.92 14.20
N SER A 60 -14.22 -3.32 15.01
CA SER A 60 -14.10 -3.30 16.48
C SER A 60 -13.00 -4.25 16.94
N GLN A 61 -12.94 -5.46 16.36
CA GLN A 61 -11.92 -6.45 16.66
C GLN A 61 -10.53 -5.96 16.25
N HIS A 62 -10.40 -5.37 15.06
CA HIS A 62 -9.12 -4.90 14.54
C HIS A 62 -8.57 -3.74 15.38
N LEU A 63 -9.46 -2.83 15.79
CA LEU A 63 -9.13 -1.75 16.73
C LEU A 63 -8.69 -2.31 18.09
N LEU A 64 -9.40 -3.31 18.63
CA LEU A 64 -9.02 -3.96 19.89
C LEU A 64 -7.64 -4.62 19.77
N GLY A 65 -7.33 -5.25 18.64
CA GLY A 65 -6.00 -5.81 18.37
C GLY A 65 -4.89 -4.77 18.58
N TRP A 66 -5.05 -3.56 18.05
CA TRP A 66 -4.12 -2.46 18.29
C TRP A 66 -4.12 -1.97 19.76
N LEU A 67 -5.29 -1.74 20.34
CA LEU A 67 -5.42 -1.17 21.68
C LEU A 67 -4.86 -2.08 22.78
N PHE A 68 -4.92 -3.41 22.60
CA PHE A 68 -4.22 -4.35 23.48
C PHE A 68 -2.73 -4.40 23.15
N PHE A 69 -2.36 -4.59 21.88
CA PHE A 69 -0.96 -4.72 21.48
C PHE A 69 -0.07 -3.55 21.89
N ARG A 70 -0.58 -2.31 21.85
CA ARG A 70 0.20 -1.12 22.21
C ARG A 70 0.72 -1.12 23.66
N ASN A 71 0.12 -1.95 24.52
CA ASN A 71 0.49 -2.11 25.93
C ASN A 71 1.39 -3.34 26.17
N GLU A 72 1.63 -4.17 25.15
CA GLU A 72 2.41 -5.41 25.25
C GLU A 72 3.90 -5.15 25.08
N PRO A 73 4.80 -5.80 25.85
CA PRO A 73 6.23 -5.68 25.61
C PRO A 73 6.59 -6.16 24.21
N LEU A 74 7.47 -5.41 23.53
CA LEU A 74 8.03 -5.85 22.26
C LEU A 74 8.95 -7.06 22.50
N ARG A 75 8.50 -8.23 22.10
CA ARG A 75 9.22 -9.50 22.24
C ARG A 75 8.95 -10.40 21.05
N PHE A 76 9.72 -11.49 20.95
CA PHE A 76 9.44 -12.54 20.00
C PHE A 76 8.48 -13.58 20.61
N PRO A 77 7.46 -14.07 19.87
CA PRO A 77 7.12 -13.72 18.48
C PRO A 77 6.56 -12.30 18.35
N LEU A 78 6.97 -11.60 17.28
CA LEU A 78 6.56 -10.22 17.04
C LEU A 78 5.03 -10.15 16.86
N GLY A 79 4.40 -9.25 17.60
CA GLY A 79 2.95 -9.09 17.55
C GLY A 79 2.17 -9.99 18.51
N ALA A 80 2.82 -10.66 19.46
CA ALA A 80 2.12 -11.38 20.54
C ALA A 80 1.30 -10.41 21.42
N ILE A 81 0.13 -10.86 21.85
CA ILE A 81 -0.80 -10.12 22.71
C ILE A 81 -1.27 -11.05 23.83
N ASP A 82 -0.77 -10.87 25.05
CA ASP A 82 -1.12 -11.72 26.20
C ASP A 82 -2.34 -11.21 26.96
N GLY A 83 -2.54 -9.90 26.96
CA GLY A 83 -3.62 -9.21 27.68
C GLY A 83 -4.99 -9.43 27.07
N TYR A 84 -5.07 -9.89 25.83
CA TYR A 84 -6.32 -10.24 25.16
C TYR A 84 -6.54 -11.75 25.19
N LEU A 85 -7.73 -12.21 25.59
CA LEU A 85 -8.05 -13.64 25.81
C LEU A 85 -7.11 -14.34 26.82
N HIS A 86 -6.70 -13.64 27.88
CA HIS A 86 -5.88 -14.22 28.94
C HIS A 86 -6.55 -15.46 29.58
N PRO A 87 -5.83 -16.57 29.84
CA PRO A 87 -4.37 -16.74 29.75
C PRO A 87 -3.84 -17.23 28.40
N LEU A 88 -4.70 -17.49 27.40
CA LEU A 88 -4.29 -18.04 26.11
C LEU A 88 -3.50 -17.03 25.26
N GLY A 89 -3.88 -15.75 25.32
CA GLY A 89 -3.30 -14.73 24.46
C GLY A 89 -3.76 -14.86 23.00
N THR A 90 -3.23 -13.98 22.15
CA THR A 90 -3.44 -13.97 20.69
C THR A 90 -2.27 -13.27 20.00
N THR A 91 -2.42 -12.93 18.71
CA THR A 91 -1.43 -12.15 17.94
C THR A 91 -2.10 -11.07 17.10
N LEU A 92 -1.33 -10.03 16.73
CA LEU A 92 -1.75 -9.01 15.75
C LEU A 92 -2.29 -9.61 14.45
N GLY A 93 -1.65 -10.67 13.96
CA GLY A 93 -2.06 -11.34 12.73
C GLY A 93 -3.41 -12.04 12.86
N TYR A 94 -3.69 -12.63 14.03
CA TYR A 94 -4.98 -13.28 14.28
C TYR A 94 -6.11 -12.26 14.51
N MET A 95 -5.76 -11.09 15.05
CA MET A 95 -6.69 -9.98 15.25
C MET A 95 -6.88 -9.11 13.99
N ASP A 96 -6.30 -9.50 12.85
CA ASP A 96 -6.30 -8.75 11.57
C ASP A 96 -5.95 -7.26 11.72
N ALA A 97 -5.03 -6.96 12.65
CA ALA A 97 -4.70 -5.59 13.05
C ALA A 97 -3.53 -5.00 12.24
N ILE A 98 -3.36 -5.36 10.97
CA ILE A 98 -2.31 -4.85 10.06
C ILE A 98 -0.91 -4.81 10.73
N PRO A 99 -0.25 -5.96 10.93
CA PRO A 99 0.92 -6.09 11.78
C PRO A 99 2.04 -5.08 11.51
N TRP A 100 2.37 -4.79 10.25
CA TRP A 100 3.41 -3.81 9.93
C TRP A 100 3.13 -2.40 10.48
N VAL A 101 1.87 -1.96 10.41
CA VAL A 101 1.49 -0.63 10.89
C VAL A 101 1.50 -0.60 12.41
N ALA A 102 0.94 -1.62 13.06
CA ALA A 102 0.96 -1.75 14.51
C ALA A 102 2.40 -1.81 15.05
N LEU A 103 3.27 -2.63 14.46
CA LEU A 103 4.68 -2.76 14.85
C LEU A 103 5.45 -1.45 14.66
N LEU A 104 5.18 -0.72 13.58
CA LEU A 104 5.80 0.60 13.33
C LEU A 104 5.39 1.63 14.39
N LEU A 105 4.12 1.61 14.82
CA LEU A 105 3.58 2.58 15.78
C LEU A 105 3.86 2.21 17.24
N ARG A 106 4.11 0.93 17.52
CA ARG A 106 4.30 0.42 18.88
C ARG A 106 5.36 1.14 19.71
N PRO A 107 6.57 1.48 19.19
CA PRO A 107 7.57 2.24 19.95
C PRO A 107 7.09 3.62 20.40
N PHE A 108 6.09 4.19 19.73
CA PHE A 108 5.53 5.51 20.01
C PHE A 108 4.28 5.45 20.89
N SER A 109 3.89 4.27 21.41
CA SER A 109 2.60 4.08 22.08
C SER A 109 2.38 4.99 23.30
N SER A 110 3.45 5.44 23.97
CA SER A 110 3.36 6.39 25.10
C SER A 110 3.06 7.83 24.67
N LEU A 111 3.32 8.19 23.41
CA LEU A 111 3.04 9.52 22.84
C LEU A 111 1.67 9.59 22.16
N LEU A 112 1.11 8.44 21.81
CA LEU A 112 -0.18 8.36 21.12
C LEU A 112 -1.35 8.49 22.11
N PRO A 113 -2.44 9.20 21.75
CA PRO A 113 -3.66 9.25 22.56
C PRO A 113 -4.19 7.86 22.94
N ALA A 114 -4.90 7.73 24.06
CA ALA A 114 -5.45 6.44 24.50
C ALA A 114 -6.42 5.83 23.48
N ASP A 115 -7.16 6.69 22.78
CA ASP A 115 -8.17 6.40 21.76
C ASP A 115 -7.61 6.41 20.32
N PHE A 116 -6.30 6.20 20.16
CA PHE A 116 -5.64 6.25 18.85
C PHE A 116 -6.05 5.08 17.94
N GLN A 117 -6.42 5.41 16.69
CA GLN A 117 -6.64 4.48 15.57
C GLN A 117 -5.86 4.89 14.32
N TYR A 118 -5.38 3.89 13.55
CA TYR A 118 -4.75 4.09 12.24
C TYR A 118 -5.54 3.49 11.07
N ILE A 119 -6.68 2.85 11.34
CA ILE A 119 -7.50 2.14 10.35
C ILE A 119 -8.00 3.10 9.26
N GLY A 120 -8.54 4.26 9.65
CA GLY A 120 -8.99 5.28 8.69
C GLY A 120 -7.87 5.82 7.82
N PRO A 121 -6.76 6.35 8.40
CA PRO A 121 -5.58 6.74 7.64
C PRO A 121 -5.03 5.64 6.71
N TRP A 122 -5.01 4.39 7.15
CA TRP A 122 -4.60 3.24 6.34
C TRP A 122 -5.52 3.03 5.13
N MET A 123 -6.84 3.01 5.33
CA MET A 123 -7.82 2.86 4.27
C MET A 123 -7.75 3.99 3.24
N CYS A 124 -7.57 5.23 3.71
CA CYS A 124 -7.34 6.37 2.83
C CYS A 124 -6.06 6.21 2.02
N LEU A 125 -4.96 5.80 2.67
CA LEU A 125 -3.68 5.53 2.00
C LEU A 125 -3.85 4.45 0.92
N CYS A 126 -4.58 3.37 1.21
CA CYS A 126 -4.86 2.31 0.24
C CYS A 126 -5.59 2.83 -1.01
N LEU A 127 -6.61 3.69 -0.87
CA LEU A 127 -7.32 4.28 -2.02
C LEU A 127 -6.43 5.26 -2.80
N VAL A 128 -5.65 6.09 -2.11
CA VAL A 128 -4.69 7.01 -2.73
C VAL A 128 -3.66 6.24 -3.55
N LEU A 129 -3.08 5.18 -2.98
CA LEU A 129 -2.13 4.31 -3.66
C LEU A 129 -2.79 3.51 -4.79
N GLN A 130 -4.05 3.09 -4.64
CA GLN A 130 -4.82 2.43 -5.70
C GLN A 130 -4.93 3.34 -6.92
N GLY A 131 -5.32 4.61 -6.75
CA GLY A 131 -5.38 5.57 -7.84
C GLY A 131 -4.00 5.83 -8.46
N ALA A 132 -2.99 6.10 -7.65
CA ALA A 132 -1.63 6.40 -8.10
C ALA A 132 -1.00 5.24 -8.90
N SER A 133 -1.09 4.01 -8.39
CA SER A 133 -0.56 2.81 -9.04
C SER A 133 -1.28 2.52 -10.35
N SER A 134 -2.61 2.64 -10.39
CA SER A 134 -3.42 2.48 -11.59
C SER A 134 -3.02 3.46 -12.69
N ALA A 135 -2.88 4.75 -12.34
CA ALA A 135 -2.39 5.76 -13.27
C ALA A 135 -0.95 5.52 -13.73
N TRP A 136 -0.07 5.03 -12.83
CA TRP A 136 1.29 4.67 -13.20
C TRP A 136 1.30 3.55 -14.24
N VAL A 137 0.49 2.49 -14.06
CA VAL A 137 0.36 1.41 -15.05
C VAL A 137 -0.18 1.95 -16.37
N ALA A 138 -1.28 2.70 -16.34
CA ALA A 138 -1.89 3.29 -17.53
C ALA A 138 -0.90 4.17 -18.31
N ARG A 139 -0.14 5.01 -17.62
CA ARG A 139 0.92 5.84 -18.23
C ARG A 139 1.95 5.01 -18.98
N ARG A 140 2.37 3.88 -18.40
CA ARG A 140 3.35 2.97 -19.02
C ARG A 140 2.78 2.23 -20.23
N MET A 141 1.46 2.18 -20.36
CA MET A 141 0.74 1.67 -21.54
C MET A 141 0.43 2.77 -22.56
N GLY A 142 0.95 3.99 -22.39
CA GLY A 142 0.76 5.09 -23.34
C GLY A 142 -0.48 5.95 -23.09
N ALA A 143 -1.16 5.80 -21.95
CA ALA A 143 -2.34 6.60 -21.63
C ALA A 143 -2.02 8.09 -21.42
N THR A 144 -2.88 8.96 -21.93
CA THR A 144 -2.85 10.42 -21.67
C THR A 144 -3.22 10.72 -20.21
N VAL A 145 -2.96 11.95 -19.74
CA VAL A 145 -3.28 12.36 -18.35
C VAL A 145 -4.76 12.15 -18.00
N PRO A 146 -5.74 12.57 -18.83
CA PRO A 146 -7.16 12.30 -18.53
C PRO A 146 -7.49 10.81 -18.47
N GLN A 147 -6.91 9.99 -19.35
CA GLN A 147 -7.09 8.53 -19.34
C GLN A 147 -6.51 7.90 -18.07
N GLN A 148 -5.35 8.38 -17.60
CA GLN A 148 -4.77 7.93 -16.33
C GLN A 148 -5.71 8.21 -15.14
N TRP A 149 -6.36 9.38 -15.12
CA TRP A 149 -7.35 9.72 -14.09
C TRP A 149 -8.59 8.82 -14.18
N LEU A 150 -9.08 8.54 -15.40
CA LEU A 150 -10.21 7.65 -15.62
C LEU A 150 -9.91 6.21 -15.15
N VAL A 151 -8.74 5.65 -15.53
CA VAL A 151 -8.32 4.32 -15.08
C VAL A 151 -8.15 4.28 -13.55
N GLY A 152 -7.54 5.33 -12.98
CA GLY A 152 -7.46 5.51 -11.53
C GLY A 152 -8.82 5.49 -10.85
N ALA A 153 -9.79 6.26 -11.37
CA ALA A 153 -11.15 6.32 -10.85
C ALA A 153 -11.86 4.95 -10.94
N LEU A 154 -11.76 4.26 -12.07
CA LEU A 154 -12.37 2.94 -12.26
C LEU A 154 -11.84 1.90 -11.27
N LEU A 155 -10.54 1.90 -11.00
CA LEU A 155 -9.93 0.94 -10.08
C LEU A 155 -10.09 1.31 -8.61
N VAL A 156 -10.11 2.61 -8.27
CA VAL A 156 -10.49 3.12 -6.94
C VAL A 156 -11.94 2.77 -6.62
N LEU A 157 -12.85 2.95 -7.57
CA LEU A 157 -14.28 2.66 -7.42
C LEU A 157 -14.65 1.21 -7.76
N SER A 158 -13.66 0.32 -7.89
CA SER A 158 -13.93 -1.07 -8.24
C SER A 158 -14.80 -1.72 -7.15
N PRO A 159 -15.90 -2.41 -7.52
CA PRO A 159 -16.79 -3.04 -6.54
C PRO A 159 -16.08 -4.03 -5.61
N THR A 160 -15.03 -4.69 -6.10
CA THR A 160 -14.22 -5.64 -5.33
C THR A 160 -13.43 -4.97 -4.22
N LEU A 161 -12.84 -3.79 -4.46
CA LEU A 161 -12.13 -3.03 -3.42
C LEU A 161 -13.12 -2.42 -2.44
N LEU A 162 -14.17 -1.77 -2.96
CA LEU A 162 -15.17 -1.11 -2.13
C LEU A 162 -15.91 -2.10 -1.23
N ALA A 163 -16.18 -3.32 -1.70
CA ALA A 163 -16.78 -4.37 -0.88
C ALA A 163 -15.90 -4.74 0.32
N ARG A 164 -14.57 -4.81 0.15
CA ARG A 164 -13.64 -5.11 1.27
C ARG A 164 -13.61 -3.98 2.28
N MET A 165 -13.63 -2.73 1.81
CA MET A 165 -13.72 -1.56 2.68
C MET A 165 -15.05 -1.53 3.46
N SER A 166 -16.17 -1.82 2.79
CA SER A 166 -17.50 -1.78 3.43
C SER A 166 -17.72 -2.92 4.41
N MET A 167 -17.13 -4.09 4.16
CA MET A 167 -17.25 -5.28 5.01
C MET A 167 -16.23 -5.32 6.16
N ALA A 168 -15.60 -4.19 6.50
CA ALA A 168 -14.63 -4.11 7.59
C ALA A 168 -13.39 -5.01 7.43
N HIS A 169 -12.86 -5.15 6.22
CA HIS A 169 -11.60 -5.88 5.95
C HIS A 169 -10.50 -4.92 5.48
N GLU A 170 -10.06 -4.00 6.33
CA GLU A 170 -9.12 -2.93 5.98
C GLU A 170 -7.74 -3.46 5.56
N ALA A 171 -7.25 -4.55 6.14
CA ALA A 171 -5.95 -5.13 5.79
C ALA A 171 -5.94 -5.64 4.33
N LEU A 172 -7.10 -6.09 3.83
CA LEU A 172 -7.28 -6.54 2.45
C LEU A 172 -7.38 -5.39 1.44
N CYS A 173 -7.44 -4.13 1.87
CA CYS A 173 -7.61 -3.00 0.97
C CYS A 173 -6.34 -2.61 0.20
N ALA A 174 -5.20 -3.26 0.45
CA ALA A 174 -3.93 -3.04 -0.24
C ALA A 174 -3.89 -3.59 -1.69
N HIS A 175 -5.00 -3.49 -2.44
CA HIS A 175 -5.11 -3.91 -3.84
C HIS A 175 -4.11 -3.21 -4.77
N TRP A 176 -3.59 -2.05 -4.38
CA TRP A 176 -2.61 -1.29 -5.14
C TRP A 176 -1.31 -2.10 -5.37
N ALA A 177 -0.95 -3.00 -4.44
CA ALA A 177 0.18 -3.89 -4.60
C ALA A 177 -0.04 -4.90 -5.74
N ILE A 178 -1.28 -5.40 -5.88
CA ILE A 178 -1.69 -6.30 -6.97
C ILE A 178 -1.58 -5.55 -8.30
N VAL A 179 -2.12 -4.33 -8.38
CA VAL A 179 -2.06 -3.49 -9.59
C VAL A 179 -0.62 -3.21 -10.02
N LEU A 180 0.26 -2.89 -9.07
CA LEU A 180 1.68 -2.68 -9.37
C LEU A 180 2.34 -3.93 -9.94
N LEU A 181 2.10 -5.10 -9.35
CA LEU A 181 2.68 -6.37 -9.83
C LEU A 181 2.14 -6.77 -11.20
N VAL A 182 0.85 -6.57 -11.46
CA VAL A 182 0.28 -6.73 -12.80
C VAL A 182 0.96 -5.79 -13.78
N GLY A 183 1.12 -4.51 -13.42
CA GLY A 183 1.84 -3.52 -14.22
C GLY A 183 3.27 -3.96 -14.56
N LEU A 184 4.03 -4.42 -13.56
CA LEU A 184 5.38 -4.94 -13.77
C LEU A 184 5.41 -6.13 -14.73
N ASN A 185 4.39 -7.00 -14.71
CA ASN A 185 4.23 -8.13 -15.63
C ASN A 185 3.75 -7.74 -17.04
N LEU A 186 3.17 -6.55 -17.23
CA LEU A 186 2.76 -6.06 -18.55
C LEU A 186 3.84 -5.20 -19.22
N ILE A 187 4.69 -4.54 -18.44
CA ILE A 187 5.72 -3.64 -18.94
C ILE A 187 6.96 -4.47 -19.34
N PRO A 188 7.48 -4.32 -20.58
CA PRO A 188 8.70 -5.02 -21.01
C PRO A 188 9.93 -4.57 -20.22
N GLN A 189 10.83 -5.52 -19.93
CA GLN A 189 12.13 -5.25 -19.32
C GLN A 189 13.16 -5.03 -20.43
N ARG A 190 13.75 -3.84 -20.51
CA ARG A 190 14.67 -3.49 -21.61
C ARG A 190 16.08 -4.03 -21.40
N ASP A 191 16.53 -4.05 -20.15
CA ASP A 191 17.88 -4.45 -19.76
C ASP A 191 17.90 -5.18 -18.42
N ALA A 192 19.09 -5.64 -18.03
CA ALA A 192 19.31 -6.36 -16.77
C ALA A 192 19.05 -5.49 -15.54
N ARG A 193 19.19 -4.16 -15.64
CA ARG A 193 18.97 -3.23 -14.53
C ARG A 193 17.48 -3.10 -14.26
N GLU A 194 16.66 -2.86 -15.29
CA GLU A 194 15.21 -2.82 -15.19
C GLU A 194 14.65 -4.16 -14.67
N ALA A 195 15.20 -5.28 -15.14
CA ALA A 195 14.85 -6.61 -14.62
C ALA A 195 15.12 -6.74 -13.12
N LYS A 196 16.33 -6.39 -12.65
CA LYS A 196 16.68 -6.41 -11.22
C LYS A 196 15.80 -5.48 -10.39
N GLN A 197 15.49 -4.29 -10.91
CA GLN A 197 14.59 -3.35 -10.23
C GLN A 197 13.17 -3.91 -10.11
N ALA A 198 12.62 -4.49 -11.18
CA ALA A 198 11.29 -5.09 -11.16
C ALA A 198 11.20 -6.25 -10.16
N LEU A 199 12.22 -7.13 -10.13
CA LEU A 199 12.30 -8.22 -9.15
C LEU A 199 12.45 -7.71 -7.71
N GLY A 200 13.26 -6.66 -7.50
CA GLY A 200 13.41 -6.03 -6.18
C GLY A 200 12.10 -5.42 -5.68
N ILE A 201 11.35 -4.73 -6.55
CA ILE A 201 10.02 -4.20 -6.22
C ILE A 201 9.06 -5.34 -5.91
N ALA A 202 9.04 -6.41 -6.71
CA ALA A 202 8.18 -7.55 -6.46
C ALA A 202 8.45 -8.22 -5.12
N LEU A 203 9.73 -8.43 -4.78
CA LEU A 203 10.13 -8.94 -3.46
C LEU A 203 9.67 -8.00 -2.33
N ALA A 204 9.88 -6.69 -2.48
CA ALA A 204 9.45 -5.70 -1.49
C ALA A 204 7.92 -5.74 -1.28
N LEU A 205 7.14 -5.86 -2.36
CA LEU A 205 5.69 -5.99 -2.28
C LEU A 205 5.26 -7.30 -1.61
N CYS A 206 5.95 -8.41 -1.83
CA CYS A 206 5.70 -9.67 -1.12
C CYS A 206 6.00 -9.57 0.38
N VAL A 207 7.14 -8.97 0.76
CA VAL A 207 7.50 -8.76 2.18
C VAL A 207 6.51 -7.82 2.86
N PHE A 208 6.11 -6.75 2.17
CA PHE A 208 5.07 -5.84 2.65
C PHE A 208 3.75 -6.59 2.85
N ALA A 209 3.26 -7.32 1.84
CA ALA A 209 2.03 -8.10 1.93
C ALA A 209 2.06 -9.11 3.09
N ALA A 210 3.19 -9.80 3.29
CA ALA A 210 3.37 -10.82 4.32
C ALA A 210 3.12 -10.31 5.75
N GLY A 211 3.48 -9.05 6.03
CA GLY A 211 3.18 -8.44 7.34
C GLY A 211 1.97 -7.50 7.33
N VAL A 212 1.23 -7.42 6.22
CA VAL A 212 -0.11 -6.81 6.20
C VAL A 212 -1.17 -7.88 6.42
N HIS A 213 -1.24 -8.88 5.53
CA HIS A 213 -2.26 -9.92 5.60
C HIS A 213 -1.93 -11.18 4.77
N PRO A 214 -2.17 -12.41 5.28
CA PRO A 214 -1.92 -13.65 4.55
C PRO A 214 -2.65 -13.75 3.20
N VAL A 215 -3.90 -13.29 3.12
CA VAL A 215 -4.68 -13.36 1.87
C VAL A 215 -4.12 -12.44 0.78
N ILE A 216 -3.71 -11.21 1.12
CA ILE A 216 -3.05 -10.33 0.14
C ILE A 216 -1.72 -10.95 -0.30
N THR A 217 -0.99 -11.58 0.63
CA THR A 217 0.25 -12.32 0.32
C THR A 217 0.00 -13.43 -0.70
N ALA A 218 -1.05 -14.23 -0.49
CA ALA A 218 -1.44 -15.28 -1.41
C ALA A 218 -1.83 -14.75 -2.81
N MET A 219 -2.32 -13.52 -2.91
CA MET A 219 -2.65 -12.88 -4.19
C MET A 219 -1.41 -12.30 -4.90
N VAL A 220 -0.47 -11.70 -4.16
CA VAL A 220 0.72 -11.07 -4.76
C VAL A 220 1.83 -12.06 -5.10
N LEU A 221 1.96 -13.16 -4.34
CA LEU A 221 3.05 -14.12 -4.51
C LEU A 221 3.04 -14.79 -5.91
N PRO A 222 1.91 -15.29 -6.45
CA PRO A 222 1.87 -15.85 -7.80
C PRO A 222 2.28 -14.84 -8.88
N LEU A 223 1.90 -13.57 -8.74
CA LEU A 223 2.27 -12.52 -9.69
C LEU A 223 3.77 -12.19 -9.65
N ALA A 224 4.37 -12.22 -8.45
CA ALA A 224 5.81 -12.07 -8.28
C ALA A 224 6.56 -13.27 -8.88
N LEU A 225 6.08 -14.49 -8.65
CA LEU A 225 6.65 -15.71 -9.26
C LEU A 225 6.54 -15.67 -10.79
N ALA A 226 5.39 -15.26 -11.33
CA ALA A 226 5.20 -15.07 -12.77
C ALA A 226 6.21 -14.07 -13.35
N LEU A 227 6.48 -12.97 -12.62
CA LEU A 227 7.49 -11.99 -13.03
C LEU A 227 8.90 -12.60 -13.04
N CYS A 228 9.26 -13.37 -12.00
CA CYS A 228 10.53 -14.11 -11.95
C CYS A 228 10.68 -15.05 -13.15
N MET A 229 9.64 -15.83 -13.45
CA MET A 229 9.64 -16.77 -14.59
C MET A 229 9.81 -16.03 -15.91
N ARG A 230 9.04 -14.95 -16.14
CA ARG A 230 9.15 -14.13 -17.35
C ARG A 230 10.57 -13.57 -17.52
N THR A 231 11.15 -12.99 -16.46
CA THR A 231 12.51 -12.45 -16.49
C THR A 231 13.56 -13.52 -16.81
N ALA A 232 13.40 -14.73 -16.28
CA ALA A 232 14.29 -15.85 -16.58
C ALA A 232 14.17 -16.31 -18.05
N LEU A 233 12.95 -16.41 -18.57
CA LEU A 233 12.67 -16.81 -19.95
C LEU A 233 13.20 -15.79 -20.97
N GLU A 234 13.06 -14.50 -20.69
CA GLU A 234 13.58 -13.42 -21.54
C GLU A 234 15.11 -13.29 -21.49
N ARG A 235 15.81 -14.12 -20.70
CA ARG A 235 17.28 -14.11 -20.51
C ARG A 235 17.84 -12.71 -20.21
N ARG A 236 17.05 -11.86 -19.54
CA ARG A 236 17.44 -10.49 -19.19
C ARG A 236 18.44 -10.44 -18.04
N LEU A 237 18.62 -11.54 -17.32
CA LEU A 237 19.67 -11.71 -16.32
C LEU A 237 20.85 -12.48 -16.94
N PRO A 238 22.11 -12.16 -16.56
CA PRO A 238 23.30 -12.87 -17.03
C PRO A 238 23.42 -14.31 -16.50
N TRP A 239 22.32 -14.90 -16.01
CA TRP A 239 22.29 -16.23 -15.42
C TRP A 239 22.49 -17.28 -16.51
N ARG A 240 23.69 -17.86 -16.56
CA ARG A 240 23.98 -19.06 -17.36
C ARG A 240 23.47 -20.25 -16.56
N TRP A 241 22.49 -20.97 -17.11
CA TRP A 241 22.10 -22.27 -16.56
C TRP A 241 23.35 -23.13 -16.42
N PRO A 242 23.53 -23.88 -15.31
CA PRO A 242 24.56 -24.90 -15.25
C PRO A 242 24.24 -25.89 -16.37
N CYS A 243 24.99 -25.81 -17.48
CA CYS A 243 24.95 -26.83 -18.50
C CYS A 243 25.46 -28.10 -17.82
N TRP A 244 24.57 -29.08 -17.65
CA TRP A 244 24.96 -30.43 -17.27
C TRP A 244 25.90 -30.91 -18.37
N ALA A 245 27.20 -30.96 -18.09
CA ALA A 245 28.16 -31.56 -19.01
C ALA A 245 27.77 -33.04 -19.15
N PRO A 246 27.51 -33.54 -20.37
CA PRO A 246 27.40 -34.97 -20.56
C PRO A 246 28.78 -35.57 -20.27
N TRP A 247 28.78 -36.52 -19.33
CA TRP A 247 29.94 -37.35 -18.99
C TRP A 247 30.29 -38.29 -20.15
#